data_AF-A0A972ET41-F1
#
_entry.id   AF-A0A972ET41-F1
#
_cell.length_a   1.000
_cell.length_b   1.000
_cell.length_c   1.000
_cell.angle_alpha   90.00
_cell.angle_beta   90.00
_cell.angle_gamma   90.00
#
_symmetry.space_group_name_H-M   'P 1'
#
loop_
_entity.id
_entity.type
_entity.pdbx_description
1 polymer ?
#
loop_
_entity_poly.entity_id
_entity_poly.type
_entity_poly.pdbx_seq_one_letter_code
_entity_poly.pdbx_strand_id
1 'polypeptide(L)'
;VTNYEEAKLAALPFLRMGVQHVAISIGSLGVLLASQNVILLATPPKMATRNVTGAGDAVMAGLAYGFSQNMPLNEIARWAAAFGAVVISNELLASVSMDEMRLMLPRVEVRTVNVM
;
A
#
# COMPACT_ATOMS: atom_id res chain seq x y z
N VAL A 1 -0.65 10.85 9.74
CA VAL A 1 -0.43 9.45 10.16
C VAL A 1 1.04 9.15 10.01
N THR A 2 1.74 8.89 11.11
CA THR A 2 3.21 8.73 11.14
C THR A 2 3.66 7.30 11.45
N ASN A 3 2.75 6.44 11.89
CA ASN A 3 3.01 5.03 12.23
C ASN A 3 1.77 4.17 11.97
N TYR A 4 1.93 2.85 12.10
CA TYR A 4 0.87 1.89 11.78
C TYR A 4 -0.28 1.86 12.81
N GLU A 5 -0.03 2.22 14.07
CA GLU A 5 -1.10 2.31 15.09
C GLU A 5 -2.02 3.50 14.82
N GLU A 6 -1.44 4.67 14.50
CA GLU A 6 -2.21 5.83 14.05
C GLU A 6 -3.00 5.53 12.78
N ALA A 7 -2.41 4.80 11.82
CA ALA A 7 -3.08 4.42 10.59
C ALA A 7 -4.29 3.53 10.88
N LYS A 8 -4.10 2.52 11.73
CA LYS A 8 -5.17 1.64 12.18
C LYS A 8 -6.30 2.44 12.82
N LEU A 9 -5.99 3.29 13.81
CA LEU A 9 -6.99 4.12 14.50
C LEU A 9 -7.73 5.07 13.54
N ALA A 10 -7.03 5.63 12.55
CA ALA A 10 -7.62 6.49 11.53
C ALA A 10 -8.56 5.74 10.57
N ALA A 11 -8.34 4.44 10.33
CA ALA A 11 -9.17 3.64 9.44
C ALA A 11 -10.52 3.24 10.08
N LEU A 12 -10.54 2.96 11.39
CA LEU A 12 -11.71 2.40 12.08
C LEU A 12 -12.99 3.24 11.97
N PRO A 13 -12.99 4.58 12.07
CA PRO A 13 -14.21 5.38 11.90
C PRO A 13 -14.87 5.18 10.54
N PHE A 14 -14.10 5.12 9.46
CA PHE A 14 -14.63 4.91 8.11
C PHE A 14 -15.25 3.52 7.95
N LEU A 15 -14.61 2.50 8.52
CA LEU A 15 -15.18 1.16 8.56
C LEU A 15 -16.51 1.16 9.33
N ARG A 16 -16.60 1.83 10.49
CA ARG A 16 -17.86 1.96 11.24
C ARG A 16 -18.96 2.69 10.47
N MET A 17 -18.60 3.57 9.53
CA MET A 17 -19.54 4.25 8.63
C MET A 17 -20.01 3.38 7.46
N GLY A 18 -19.50 2.14 7.32
CA GLY A 18 -19.88 1.21 6.26
C GLY A 18 -18.96 1.24 5.03
N VAL A 19 -17.85 1.99 5.06
CA VAL A 19 -16.82 1.90 4.00
C VAL A 19 -16.22 0.49 4.01
N GLN A 20 -16.22 -0.18 2.86
CA GLN A 20 -15.78 -1.57 2.77
C GLN A 20 -14.27 -1.74 2.89
N HIS A 21 -13.52 -0.82 2.28
CA HIS A 21 -12.06 -0.85 2.22
C HIS A 21 -11.49 0.55 2.48
N VAL A 22 -10.51 0.63 3.39
CA VAL A 22 -9.81 1.86 3.73
C VAL A 22 -8.32 1.61 3.54
N ALA A 23 -7.70 2.34 2.62
CA ALA A 23 -6.26 2.30 2.38
C ALA A 23 -5.60 3.58 2.92
N ILE A 24 -4.52 3.43 3.69
CA ILE A 24 -3.74 4.54 4.23
C ILE A 24 -2.28 4.31 3.88
N SER A 25 -1.71 5.19 3.05
CA SER A 25 -0.27 5.25 2.83
C SER A 25 0.40 5.88 4.05
N ILE A 26 1.45 5.22 4.55
CA ILE A 26 2.26 5.64 5.70
C ILE A 26 3.68 6.01 5.20
N GLY A 27 3.78 6.48 3.96
CA GLY A 27 5.05 6.83 3.32
C GLY A 27 5.98 5.62 3.20
N SER A 28 7.21 5.76 3.68
CA SER A 28 8.22 4.69 3.62
C SER A 28 7.90 3.48 4.51
N LEU A 29 6.91 3.59 5.40
CA LEU A 29 6.42 2.46 6.20
C LEU A 29 5.42 1.59 5.43
N GLY A 30 5.03 1.99 4.22
CA GLY A 30 4.18 1.19 3.34
C GLY A 30 2.71 1.60 3.37
N VAL A 31 1.82 0.61 3.19
CA VAL A 31 0.37 0.83 3.04
C VAL A 31 -0.39 -0.06 4.03
N LEU A 32 -1.30 0.54 4.77
CA LEU A 32 -2.30 -0.19 5.55
C LEU A 32 -3.59 -0.31 4.73
N LEU A 33 -4.06 -1.53 4.51
CA LEU A 33 -5.34 -1.82 3.87
C LEU A 33 -6.27 -2.50 4.87
N ALA A 34 -7.35 -1.82 5.23
CA ALA A 34 -8.31 -2.26 6.22
C ALA A 34 -9.68 -2.55 5.59
N SER A 35 -10.34 -3.57 6.13
CA SER A 35 -11.74 -3.94 5.87
C SER A 35 -12.40 -4.32 7.19
N GLN A 36 -13.68 -4.68 7.16
CA GLN A 36 -14.38 -5.21 8.34
C GLN A 36 -13.78 -6.52 8.87
N ASN A 37 -13.13 -7.31 7.99
CA ASN A 37 -12.68 -8.66 8.32
C ASN A 37 -11.19 -8.72 8.64
N VAL A 38 -10.39 -7.83 8.06
CA VAL A 38 -8.93 -7.88 8.15
C VAL A 38 -8.32 -6.50 8.03
N ILE A 39 -7.24 -6.29 8.77
CA ILE A 39 -6.34 -5.15 8.62
C ILE A 39 -4.98 -5.70 8.21
N LEU A 40 -4.45 -5.23 7.09
CA LEU A 40 -3.21 -5.68 6.50
C LEU A 40 -2.22 -4.53 6.46
N LEU A 41 -0.97 -4.79 6.82
CA LEU A 41 0.14 -3.88 6.62
C LEU A 41 1.08 -4.45 5.58
N ALA A 42 1.19 -3.77 4.44
CA ALA A 42 2.14 -4.08 3.37
C ALA A 42 3.35 -3.14 3.46
N THR A 43 4.51 -3.70 3.80
CA THR A 43 5.76 -2.98 4.05
C THR A 43 6.75 -3.27 2.92
N PRO A 44 7.10 -2.28 2.07
CA PRO A 44 8.17 -2.46 1.10
C PRO A 44 9.54 -2.52 1.81
N PRO A 45 10.59 -3.04 1.16
CA PRO A 45 11.94 -2.98 1.73
C PRO A 45 12.37 -1.52 1.94
N LYS A 46 13.32 -1.27 2.85
CA LYS A 46 13.93 0.06 2.96
C LYS A 46 14.69 0.39 1.67
N MET A 47 14.47 1.57 1.12
CA MET A 47 15.07 2.02 -0.13
C MET A 47 15.48 3.49 -0.04
N ALA A 48 16.41 3.91 -0.89
CA ALA A 48 16.73 5.32 -1.05
C ALA A 48 15.58 6.04 -1.77
N THR A 49 14.99 7.02 -1.09
CA THR A 49 13.96 7.88 -1.69
C THR A 49 14.63 8.88 -2.62
N ARG A 50 14.28 8.82 -3.91
CA ARG A 50 14.75 9.77 -4.93
C ARG A 50 13.72 10.85 -5.22
N ASN A 51 12.46 10.47 -5.44
CA ASN A 51 11.39 11.40 -5.76
C ASN A 51 10.06 10.94 -5.14
N VAL A 52 9.41 11.78 -4.33
CA VAL A 52 8.12 11.43 -3.69
C VAL A 52 6.91 11.87 -4.51
N THR A 53 7.12 12.66 -5.56
CA THR A 53 6.06 13.17 -6.43
C THR A 53 5.36 12.01 -7.13
N GLY A 54 4.03 11.93 -7.01
CA GLY A 54 3.24 10.85 -7.60
C GLY A 54 3.23 9.53 -6.81
N ALA A 55 3.89 9.46 -5.64
CA ALA A 55 3.86 8.24 -4.82
C ALA A 55 2.43 7.87 -4.36
N GLY A 56 1.59 8.87 -4.07
CA GLY A 56 0.18 8.67 -3.75
C GLY A 56 -0.62 8.11 -4.93
N ASP A 57 -0.43 8.68 -6.12
CA ASP A 57 -1.08 8.21 -7.35
C ASP A 57 -0.65 6.79 -7.70
N ALA A 58 0.63 6.46 -7.47
CA ALA A 58 1.15 5.11 -7.66
C ALA A 58 0.49 4.10 -6.70
N VAL A 59 0.38 4.43 -5.42
CA VAL A 59 -0.35 3.60 -4.45
C VAL A 59 -1.80 3.39 -4.90
N MET A 60 -2.48 4.45 -5.35
CA MET A 60 -3.84 4.36 -5.89
C MET A 60 -3.91 3.47 -7.13
N ALA A 61 -2.96 3.59 -8.06
CA ALA A 61 -2.86 2.74 -9.24
C ALA A 61 -2.69 1.26 -8.87
N GLY A 62 -1.84 0.96 -7.88
CA GLY A 62 -1.65 -0.41 -7.38
C GLY A 62 -2.93 -0.98 -6.73
N LEU A 63 -3.67 -0.16 -5.97
CA LEU A 63 -4.98 -0.55 -5.44
C LEU A 63 -5.98 -0.82 -6.57
N ALA A 64 -6.13 0.13 -7.50
CA ALA A 64 -7.07 0.02 -8.62
C ALA A 64 -6.77 -1.21 -9.48
N TYR A 65 -5.49 -1.46 -9.78
CA TYR A 65 -5.06 -2.65 -10.49
C TYR A 65 -5.44 -3.92 -9.73
N GLY A 66 -5.05 -4.04 -8.45
CA GLY A 66 -5.35 -5.22 -7.65
C GLY A 66 -6.86 -5.53 -7.54
N PHE A 67 -7.68 -4.50 -7.30
CA PHE A 67 -9.14 -4.64 -7.29
C PHE A 67 -9.70 -5.03 -8.67
N SER A 68 -9.22 -4.45 -9.76
CA SER A 68 -9.67 -4.79 -11.12
C SER A 68 -9.39 -6.25 -11.49
N GLN A 69 -8.36 -6.84 -10.90
CA GLN A 69 -7.96 -8.24 -11.12
C GLN A 69 -8.60 -9.21 -10.12
N ASN A 70 -9.52 -8.74 -9.25
CA ASN A 70 -10.13 -9.54 -8.18
C ASN A 70 -9.10 -10.26 -7.29
N MET A 71 -7.98 -9.60 -7.01
CA MET A 71 -6.94 -10.20 -6.18
C MET A 71 -7.39 -10.33 -4.71
N PRO A 72 -6.84 -11.30 -3.97
CA PRO A 72 -6.94 -11.32 -2.51
C PRO A 72 -6.44 -10.01 -1.88
N LEU A 73 -7.06 -9.55 -0.78
CA LEU A 73 -6.72 -8.24 -0.16
C LEU A 73 -5.24 -8.11 0.25
N ASN A 74 -4.61 -9.20 0.68
CA ASN A 74 -3.17 -9.22 0.97
C ASN A 74 -2.33 -8.93 -0.27
N GLU A 75 -2.74 -9.44 -1.44
CA GLU A 75 -2.07 -9.14 -2.70
C GLU A 75 -2.39 -7.71 -3.16
N ILE A 76 -3.63 -7.22 -3.01
CA ILE A 76 -3.95 -5.82 -3.30
C ILE A 76 -3.07 -4.86 -2.49
N ALA A 77 -2.90 -5.12 -1.18
CA ALA A 77 -2.00 -4.35 -0.34
C ALA A 77 -0.54 -4.44 -0.79
N ARG A 78 -0.08 -5.64 -1.19
CA ARG A 78 1.26 -5.88 -1.75
C ARG A 78 1.52 -5.02 -2.98
N TRP A 79 0.58 -5.02 -3.93
CA TRP A 79 0.65 -4.27 -5.17
C TRP A 79 0.64 -2.76 -4.93
N ALA A 80 -0.23 -2.27 -4.06
CA ALA A 80 -0.29 -0.87 -3.67
C ALA A 80 1.05 -0.37 -3.09
N ALA A 81 1.63 -1.12 -2.15
CA ALA A 81 2.93 -0.79 -1.56
C ALA A 81 4.08 -0.88 -2.58
N ALA A 82 4.08 -1.89 -3.45
CA ALA A 82 5.09 -2.08 -4.49
C ALA A 82 5.10 -0.94 -5.51
N PHE A 83 3.92 -0.49 -5.98
CA PHE A 83 3.82 0.64 -6.90
C PHE A 83 4.40 1.93 -6.28
N GLY A 84 3.99 2.24 -5.05
CA GLY A 84 4.53 3.38 -4.31
C GLY A 84 6.05 3.29 -4.16
N ALA A 85 6.55 2.10 -3.80
CA ALA A 85 7.97 1.82 -3.65
C ALA A 85 8.74 2.08 -4.97
N VAL A 86 8.30 1.51 -6.10
CA VAL A 86 8.98 1.68 -7.40
C VAL A 86 9.06 3.15 -7.78
N VAL A 87 7.96 3.89 -7.66
CA VAL A 87 7.95 5.32 -8.00
C VAL A 87 8.92 6.12 -7.12
N ILE A 88 8.98 5.85 -5.81
CA ILE A 88 9.91 6.59 -4.94
C ILE A 88 11.38 6.27 -5.19
N SER A 89 11.68 5.09 -5.75
CA SER A 89 13.05 4.69 -6.08
C SER A 89 13.54 5.25 -7.43
N ASN A 90 12.63 5.78 -8.25
CA ASN A 90 12.93 6.30 -9.59
C ASN A 90 13.15 7.82 -9.58
N GLU A 91 13.99 8.29 -10.50
CA GLU A 91 14.21 9.73 -10.73
C GLU A 91 13.13 10.34 -11.63
N LEU A 92 12.59 9.52 -12.54
CA LEU A 92 11.53 9.90 -13.48
C LEU A 92 10.17 9.93 -12.78
N LEU A 93 9.33 10.89 -13.18
CA LEU A 93 7.99 11.06 -12.63
C LEU A 93 7.07 9.88 -13.00
N ALA A 94 6.48 9.26 -11.98
CA ALA A 94 5.37 8.30 -12.09
C ALA A 94 5.55 7.15 -13.12
N SER A 95 6.81 6.76 -13.40
CA SER A 95 7.10 5.63 -14.28
C SER A 95 7.21 4.34 -13.47
N VAL A 96 6.39 3.35 -13.83
CA VAL A 96 6.43 1.98 -13.30
C VAL A 96 6.38 1.01 -14.48
N SER A 97 7.35 0.11 -14.55
CA SER A 97 7.37 -1.00 -15.50
C SER A 97 7.00 -2.32 -14.82
N MET A 98 6.52 -3.28 -15.61
CA MET A 98 6.22 -4.61 -15.10
C MET A 98 7.47 -5.37 -14.63
N ASP A 99 8.65 -5.07 -15.16
CA ASP A 99 9.90 -5.70 -14.73
C ASP A 99 10.33 -5.20 -13.35
N GLU A 100 10.20 -3.90 -13.08
CA GLU A 100 10.41 -3.35 -11.74
C GLU A 100 9.41 -3.95 -10.73
N MET A 101 8.15 -4.09 -11.13
CA MET A 101 7.12 -4.69 -10.28
C MET A 101 7.42 -6.17 -9.97
N ARG A 102 7.85 -6.95 -10.96
CA ARG A 102 8.27 -8.36 -10.77
C ARG A 102 9.40 -8.49 -9.76
N LEU A 103 10.34 -7.54 -9.75
CA LEU A 103 11.44 -7.50 -8.79
C LEU A 103 11.00 -7.00 -7.41
N MET A 104 10.01 -6.11 -7.33
CA MET A 104 9.56 -5.49 -6.09
C MET A 104 8.57 -6.35 -5.31
N LEU A 105 7.57 -6.94 -5.96
CA LEU A 105 6.47 -7.67 -5.31
C LEU A 105 6.93 -8.76 -4.32
N PRO A 106 7.94 -9.60 -4.63
CA PRO A 106 8.41 -10.62 -3.69
C PRO A 106 9.07 -10.04 -2.42
N ARG A 107 9.49 -8.77 -2.47
CA ARG A 107 10.21 -8.08 -1.39
C ARG A 107 9.28 -7.30 -0.47
N VAL A 108 8.02 -7.13 -0.85
CA VAL A 108 7.00 -6.51 0.02
C VAL A 108 6.51 -7.53 1.03
N GLU A 109 6.69 -7.25 2.31
CA GLU A 109 6.15 -8.07 3.39
C GLU A 109 4.70 -7.66 3.64
N VAL A 110 3.78 -8.63 3.71
CA VAL A 110 2.39 -8.38 4.07
C VAL A 110 2.05 -9.17 5.31
N ARG A 111 1.56 -8.49 6.35
CA ARG A 111 1.15 -9.12 7.61
C ARG A 111 -0.22 -8.62 8.06
N THR A 112 -0.97 -9.50 8.69
CA THR A 112 -2.20 -9.13 9.39
C THR A 112 -1.85 -8.36 10.66
N VAL A 113 -2.52 -7.24 10.88
CA VAL A 113 -2.44 -6.48 12.12
C VAL A 113 -3.64 -6.85 12.97
N ASN A 114 -3.42 -7.29 14.20
CA ASN A 114 -4.49 -7.75 15.10
C ASN A 114 -5.64 -6.74 15.11
N VAL A 115 -6.83 -7.22 14.76
CA VAL A 115 -8.09 -6.51 14.97
C VAL A 115 -8.36 -6.62 16.46
N MET A 116 -8.51 -5.48 17.13
CA MET A 116 -8.79 -5.43 18.56
C MET A 116 -10.30 -5.37 18.76
#